data_AF-A0A838QVR1-F1
#
_entry.id   AF-A0A838QVR1-F1
#
_cell.length_a   1.000
_cell.length_b   1.000
_cell.length_c   1.000
_cell.angle_alpha   90.00
_cell.angle_beta   90.00
_cell.angle_gamma   90.00
#
_symmetry.space_group_name_H-M   'P 1'
#
loop_
_entity.id
_entity.type
_entity.pdbx_description
1 polymer ?
#
loop_
_entity_poly.entity_id
_entity_poly.type
_entity_poly.pdbx_seq_one_letter_code
_entity_poly.pdbx_strand_id
1 'polypeptide(L)'
;LSVTQLYSTASYQNRDLSGITLGTSISGANFAEQNLSNAAFYIFNSFYGTDFSHANLTNVRVIPFGANNLSGANLTAADARGAQSFYPAGNTTTNLILPDGHVAGLDLTAGQSLLVGNYHGNPKVSPDPGPIPIRIDQAMAMDSTGALSLMLDGDEWDSLISFAPGIPVSLGGTLELAFAAGVDVDAEIGRTFQLFDWTGVTPAGSFSVASPHAWDLSRLYTSGEVTLIPEPAAICLIVPFALLTARRTKRRQRPSARSKKYGQGVGNLC
;
A
#
# COMPACT_ATOMS: atom_id res chain seq x y z
N LEU A 1 28.42 -7.62 -8.05
CA LEU A 1 27.73 -7.44 -6.76
C LEU A 1 27.07 -8.77 -6.42
N SER A 2 27.32 -9.38 -5.26
CA SER A 2 26.53 -10.54 -4.82
C SER A 2 25.20 -10.08 -4.21
N VAL A 3 24.21 -10.97 -4.14
CA VAL A 3 22.92 -10.69 -3.46
C VAL A 3 23.14 -10.27 -2.00
N THR A 4 24.06 -10.92 -1.28
CA THR A 4 24.42 -10.53 0.10
C THR A 4 25.00 -9.12 0.18
N GLN A 5 25.82 -8.72 -0.81
CA GLN A 5 26.33 -7.35 -0.85
C GLN A 5 25.22 -6.36 -1.14
N LEU A 6 24.27 -6.70 -2.03
CA LEU A 6 23.12 -5.84 -2.34
C LEU A 6 22.28 -5.55 -1.10
N TYR A 7 22.01 -6.55 -0.26
CA TYR A 7 21.23 -6.38 0.98
C TYR A 7 21.87 -5.44 2.00
N SER A 8 23.19 -5.26 1.94
CA SER A 8 23.91 -4.34 2.83
C SER A 8 23.87 -2.88 2.36
N THR A 9 23.32 -2.60 1.17
CA THR A 9 23.28 -1.25 0.61
C THR A 9 22.15 -0.42 1.24
N ALA A 10 22.37 0.89 1.36
CA ALA A 10 21.34 1.83 1.80
C ALA A 10 20.11 1.81 0.87
N SER A 11 20.33 1.67 -0.45
CA SER A 11 19.26 1.54 -1.45
C SER A 11 18.32 0.36 -1.17
N TYR A 12 18.86 -0.83 -0.88
CA TYR A 12 18.05 -1.99 -0.52
C TYR A 12 17.29 -1.78 0.80
N GLN A 13 17.94 -1.20 1.81
CA GLN A 13 17.33 -0.91 3.11
C GLN A 13 16.21 0.13 3.01
N ASN A 14 16.38 1.12 2.12
CA ASN A 14 15.38 2.14 1.81
C ASN A 14 14.32 1.65 0.82
N ARG A 15 14.42 0.40 0.35
CA ARG A 15 13.52 -0.22 -0.64
C ARG A 15 13.47 0.49 -1.98
N ASP A 16 14.55 1.18 -2.34
CA ASP A 16 14.68 1.88 -3.61
C ASP A 16 15.87 1.33 -4.39
N LEU A 17 15.56 0.42 -5.29
CA LEU A 17 16.46 -0.17 -6.28
C LEU A 17 16.09 0.30 -7.70
N SER A 18 15.39 1.42 -7.82
CA SER A 18 14.95 1.91 -9.12
C SER A 18 16.13 2.12 -10.07
N GLY A 19 15.97 1.70 -11.33
CA GLY A 19 17.01 1.79 -12.35
C GLY A 19 18.21 0.86 -12.16
N ILE A 20 18.23 -0.04 -11.16
CA ILE A 20 19.35 -0.95 -10.95
C ILE A 20 19.54 -1.89 -12.15
N THR A 21 20.79 -2.24 -12.43
CA THR A 21 21.12 -3.26 -13.41
C THR A 21 21.69 -4.50 -12.72
N LEU A 22 21.01 -5.64 -12.85
CA LEU A 22 21.41 -6.91 -12.24
C LEU A 22 21.84 -7.92 -13.33
N GLY A 23 23.16 -8.14 -13.41
CA GLY A 23 23.79 -9.08 -14.35
C GLY A 23 24.28 -10.39 -13.75
N THR A 24 24.00 -10.64 -12.47
CA THR A 24 24.42 -11.84 -11.73
C THR A 24 23.20 -12.59 -11.24
N SER A 25 23.25 -13.93 -11.20
CA SER A 25 22.16 -14.77 -10.69
C SER A 25 21.57 -14.23 -9.38
N ILE A 26 20.26 -14.02 -9.39
CA ILE A 26 19.46 -13.55 -8.27
C ILE A 26 18.57 -14.66 -7.69
N SER A 27 18.87 -15.92 -7.99
CA SER A 27 18.09 -17.05 -7.50
C SER A 27 18.03 -17.04 -5.97
N GLY A 28 16.82 -17.20 -5.43
CA GLY A 28 16.57 -17.14 -3.98
C GLY A 28 16.70 -15.73 -3.38
N ALA A 29 16.89 -14.68 -4.19
CA ALA A 29 16.93 -13.33 -3.68
C ALA A 29 15.55 -12.86 -3.22
N ASN A 30 15.52 -12.03 -2.20
CA ASN A 30 14.33 -11.37 -1.70
C ASN A 30 14.34 -9.93 -2.20
N PHE A 31 13.36 -9.61 -3.02
CA PHE A 31 13.02 -8.27 -3.49
C PHE A 31 11.58 -7.90 -3.16
N ALA A 32 10.98 -8.56 -2.16
CA ALA A 32 9.64 -8.25 -1.71
C ALA A 32 9.57 -6.77 -1.28
N GLU A 33 8.51 -6.09 -1.70
CA GLU A 33 8.24 -4.67 -1.41
C GLU A 33 9.33 -3.70 -1.92
N GLN A 34 10.25 -4.14 -2.78
CA GLN A 34 11.28 -3.27 -3.35
C GLN A 34 10.72 -2.46 -4.53
N ASN A 35 11.14 -1.20 -4.64
CA ASN A 35 11.00 -0.44 -5.87
C ASN A 35 12.12 -0.83 -6.85
N LEU A 36 11.76 -1.57 -7.90
CA LEU A 36 12.64 -1.98 -9.01
C LEU A 36 12.23 -1.30 -10.32
N SER A 37 11.47 -0.20 -10.24
CA SER A 37 11.02 0.50 -11.44
C SER A 37 12.20 0.86 -12.35
N ASN A 38 12.05 0.65 -13.66
CA ASN A 38 13.10 0.87 -14.65
C ASN A 38 14.37 0.00 -14.48
N ALA A 39 14.36 -1.05 -13.66
CA ALA A 39 15.49 -1.95 -13.52
C ALA A 39 15.74 -2.80 -14.79
N ALA A 40 16.97 -3.29 -14.93
CA ALA A 40 17.37 -4.18 -16.02
C ALA A 40 17.90 -5.51 -15.47
N PHE A 41 17.33 -6.62 -15.94
CA PHE A 41 17.75 -7.99 -15.59
C PHE A 41 18.33 -8.68 -16.81
N TYR A 42 19.54 -9.22 -16.70
CA TYR A 42 20.13 -10.01 -17.79
C TYR A 42 19.67 -11.48 -17.76
N ILE A 43 19.47 -12.13 -18.92
CA ILE A 43 18.93 -13.51 -19.04
C ILE A 43 19.77 -14.58 -18.33
N PHE A 44 21.04 -14.29 -18.03
CA PHE A 44 21.87 -15.21 -17.25
C PHE A 44 21.41 -15.32 -15.78
N ASN A 45 20.40 -14.53 -15.39
CA ASN A 45 19.73 -14.63 -14.11
C ASN A 45 18.80 -15.84 -14.08
N SER A 46 19.01 -16.73 -13.11
CA SER A 46 17.95 -17.61 -12.64
C SER A 46 17.05 -16.82 -11.70
N PHE A 47 15.75 -16.79 -11.98
CA PHE A 47 14.74 -16.18 -11.11
C PHE A 47 14.10 -17.20 -10.15
N TYR A 48 14.53 -18.46 -10.20
CA TYR A 48 13.96 -19.52 -9.38
C TYR A 48 14.10 -19.18 -7.89
N GLY A 49 12.97 -19.20 -7.18
CA GLY A 49 12.88 -18.86 -5.75
C GLY A 49 13.09 -17.38 -5.44
N THR A 50 13.15 -16.50 -6.45
CA THR A 50 13.25 -15.06 -6.23
C THR A 50 11.89 -14.52 -5.79
N ASP A 51 11.87 -13.74 -4.72
CA ASP A 51 10.65 -13.14 -4.21
C ASP A 51 10.53 -11.69 -4.71
N PHE A 52 9.54 -11.41 -5.56
CA PHE A 52 9.16 -10.06 -5.97
C PHE A 52 7.77 -9.70 -5.47
N SER A 53 7.27 -10.36 -4.42
CA SER A 53 5.94 -10.06 -3.90
C SER A 53 5.83 -8.59 -3.49
N HIS A 54 4.73 -7.93 -3.86
CA HIS A 54 4.50 -6.51 -3.62
C HIS A 54 5.58 -5.56 -4.21
N ALA A 55 6.44 -6.04 -5.12
CA ALA A 55 7.47 -5.21 -5.73
C ALA A 55 6.88 -4.32 -6.82
N ASN A 56 7.44 -3.11 -6.96
CA ASN A 56 7.21 -2.28 -8.14
C ASN A 56 8.19 -2.70 -9.23
N LEU A 57 7.70 -3.41 -10.24
CA LEU A 57 8.42 -3.89 -11.42
C LEU A 57 8.09 -3.08 -12.68
N THR A 58 7.49 -1.90 -12.53
CA THR A 58 7.12 -1.06 -13.67
C THR A 58 8.33 -0.77 -14.54
N ASN A 59 8.16 -0.87 -15.84
CA ASN A 59 9.22 -0.57 -16.82
C ASN A 59 10.49 -1.44 -16.72
N VAL A 60 10.45 -2.57 -15.99
CA VAL A 60 11.58 -3.50 -15.92
C VAL A 60 11.87 -4.07 -17.31
N ARG A 61 13.15 -4.21 -17.64
CA ARG A 61 13.61 -4.80 -18.90
C ARG A 61 14.37 -6.09 -18.65
N VAL A 62 13.95 -7.18 -19.29
CA VAL A 62 14.72 -8.43 -19.31
C VAL A 62 15.54 -8.50 -20.61
N ILE A 63 16.87 -8.62 -20.51
CA ILE A 63 17.85 -8.41 -21.60
C ILE A 63 18.75 -9.65 -21.80
N PRO A 64 19.03 -10.12 -23.03
CA PRO A 64 18.52 -9.62 -24.31
C PRO A 64 17.06 -10.01 -24.52
N PHE A 65 16.41 -9.31 -25.44
CA PHE A 65 15.04 -9.58 -25.87
C PHE A 65 14.97 -10.98 -26.50
N GLY A 66 14.43 -11.96 -25.79
CA GLY A 66 14.23 -13.33 -26.28
C GLY A 66 14.36 -14.40 -25.21
N ALA A 67 13.34 -15.25 -25.09
CA ALA A 67 13.20 -16.42 -24.22
C ALA A 67 13.42 -16.19 -22.70
N ASN A 68 12.30 -15.83 -22.05
CA ASN A 68 11.73 -16.32 -20.78
C ASN A 68 12.62 -17.30 -20.00
N ASN A 69 12.73 -17.20 -18.68
CA ASN A 69 11.53 -17.28 -17.85
C ASN A 69 11.82 -16.76 -16.44
N LEU A 70 10.91 -15.93 -15.92
CA LEU A 70 10.83 -15.62 -14.49
C LEU A 70 10.44 -16.87 -13.67
N SER A 71 10.59 -18.09 -14.19
CA SER A 71 10.04 -19.34 -13.67
C SER A 71 10.41 -19.55 -12.23
N GLY A 72 9.40 -19.83 -11.41
CA GLY A 72 9.56 -20.09 -9.99
C GLY A 72 9.84 -18.83 -9.17
N ALA A 73 9.69 -17.63 -9.75
CA ALA A 73 9.61 -16.40 -8.98
C ALA A 73 8.22 -16.25 -8.35
N ASN A 74 8.18 -15.60 -7.18
CA ASN A 74 6.94 -15.12 -6.58
C ASN A 74 6.67 -13.70 -7.08
N LEU A 75 5.57 -13.50 -7.81
CA LEU A 75 5.12 -12.21 -8.34
C LEU A 75 3.82 -11.74 -7.69
N THR A 76 3.48 -12.28 -6.51
CA THR A 76 2.23 -11.97 -5.83
C THR A 76 2.12 -10.46 -5.58
N ALA A 77 1.03 -9.84 -6.01
CA ALA A 77 0.75 -8.41 -5.84
C ALA A 77 1.85 -7.46 -6.36
N ALA A 78 2.69 -7.91 -7.31
CA ALA A 78 3.66 -7.05 -7.98
C ALA A 78 2.99 -6.23 -9.08
N ASP A 79 3.54 -5.05 -9.38
CA ASP A 79 3.11 -4.21 -10.50
C ASP A 79 4.16 -4.23 -11.61
N ALA A 80 3.85 -4.87 -12.75
CA ALA A 80 4.79 -5.02 -13.87
C ALA A 80 4.44 -4.14 -15.08
N ARG A 81 3.56 -3.13 -14.95
CA ARG A 81 3.12 -2.30 -16.08
C ARG A 81 4.30 -1.70 -16.86
N GLY A 82 4.23 -1.79 -18.18
CA GLY A 82 5.28 -1.33 -19.10
C GLY A 82 6.56 -2.18 -19.11
N ALA A 83 6.63 -3.28 -18.35
CA ALA A 83 7.78 -4.16 -18.39
C ALA A 83 7.95 -4.82 -19.78
N GLN A 84 9.20 -4.97 -20.22
CA GLN A 84 9.55 -5.48 -21.53
C GLN A 84 10.20 -6.86 -21.44
N SER A 85 9.80 -7.76 -22.34
CA SER A 85 10.21 -9.18 -22.31
C SER A 85 9.89 -9.86 -20.97
N PHE A 86 8.73 -9.50 -20.41
CA PHE A 86 8.23 -10.01 -19.14
C PHE A 86 7.21 -11.12 -19.39
N TYR A 87 7.54 -12.35 -18.99
CA TYR A 87 6.70 -13.52 -19.23
C TYR A 87 6.61 -14.35 -17.94
N PRO A 88 5.48 -14.29 -17.20
CA PRO A 88 5.36 -14.89 -15.88
C PRO A 88 4.94 -16.37 -15.91
N ALA A 89 5.21 -17.10 -16.99
CA ALA A 89 4.73 -18.48 -17.16
C ALA A 89 5.37 -19.43 -16.13
N GLY A 90 4.54 -20.09 -15.30
CA GLY A 90 5.00 -21.00 -14.24
C GLY A 90 5.34 -20.31 -12.92
N ASN A 91 4.81 -19.11 -12.69
CA ASN A 91 5.03 -18.32 -11.46
C ASN A 91 3.78 -18.26 -10.59
N THR A 92 3.98 -17.93 -9.30
CA THR A 92 2.89 -17.46 -8.45
C THR A 92 2.55 -16.03 -8.86
N THR A 93 1.34 -15.80 -9.38
CA THR A 93 0.92 -14.54 -10.03
C THR A 93 -0.36 -13.96 -9.42
N THR A 94 -0.74 -14.39 -8.22
CA THR A 94 -1.91 -13.86 -7.52
C THR A 94 -1.81 -12.33 -7.42
N ASN A 95 -2.82 -11.61 -7.90
CA ASN A 95 -2.87 -10.14 -7.91
C ASN A 95 -1.72 -9.44 -8.68
N LEU A 96 -1.00 -10.15 -9.54
CA LEU A 96 0.00 -9.53 -10.42
C LEU A 96 -0.70 -8.61 -11.43
N ILE A 97 -0.23 -7.37 -11.52
CA ILE A 97 -0.58 -6.47 -12.62
C ILE A 97 0.40 -6.72 -13.75
N LEU A 98 -0.10 -7.24 -14.87
CA LEU A 98 0.69 -7.58 -16.04
C LEU A 98 1.24 -6.33 -16.75
N PRO A 99 2.23 -6.51 -17.65
CA PRO A 99 2.81 -5.39 -18.40
C PRO A 99 1.83 -4.52 -19.16
N ASP A 100 0.69 -5.08 -19.56
CA ASP A 100 -0.41 -4.41 -20.26
C ASP A 100 -1.55 -3.95 -19.33
N GLY A 101 -1.35 -4.02 -18.01
CA GLY A 101 -2.32 -3.59 -17.00
C GLY A 101 -3.37 -4.64 -16.64
N HIS A 102 -3.35 -5.81 -17.28
CA HIS A 102 -4.31 -6.86 -16.98
C HIS A 102 -4.02 -7.56 -15.65
N VAL A 103 -5.08 -7.86 -14.91
CA VAL A 103 -5.07 -8.67 -13.70
C VAL A 103 -6.07 -9.80 -13.92
N ALA A 104 -5.59 -11.05 -13.92
CA ALA A 104 -6.44 -12.21 -14.18
C ALA A 104 -7.63 -12.25 -13.20
N GLY A 105 -7.36 -12.18 -11.90
CA GLY A 105 -8.34 -11.99 -10.85
C GLY A 105 -7.71 -11.28 -9.66
N LEU A 106 -8.52 -10.49 -8.95
CA LEU A 106 -8.09 -9.74 -7.78
C LEU A 106 -8.68 -10.41 -6.53
N ASP A 107 -7.84 -11.16 -5.82
CA ASP A 107 -8.18 -11.84 -4.56
C ASP A 107 -7.44 -11.18 -3.39
N LEU A 108 -8.15 -10.31 -2.69
CA LEU A 108 -7.72 -9.62 -1.49
C LEU A 108 -8.38 -10.21 -0.25
N THR A 109 -8.59 -11.53 -0.22
CA THR A 109 -9.08 -12.23 0.97
C THR A 109 -7.93 -12.68 1.86
N ALA A 110 -8.22 -13.11 3.08
CA ALA A 110 -7.23 -13.68 4.01
C ALA A 110 -6.00 -12.78 4.28
N GLY A 111 -6.23 -11.47 4.38
CA GLY A 111 -5.21 -10.48 4.72
C GLY A 111 -4.31 -10.07 3.55
N GLN A 112 -4.62 -10.48 2.31
CA GLN A 112 -3.87 -10.06 1.13
C GLN A 112 -4.05 -8.57 0.85
N SER A 113 -3.01 -7.95 0.26
CA SER A 113 -3.01 -6.54 -0.11
C SER A 113 -2.46 -6.31 -1.51
N LEU A 114 -2.87 -5.20 -2.12
CA LEU A 114 -2.30 -4.70 -3.37
C LEU A 114 -2.07 -3.18 -3.27
N LEU A 115 -0.86 -2.75 -3.59
CA LEU A 115 -0.50 -1.35 -3.76
C LEU A 115 -0.53 -1.00 -5.24
N VAL A 116 -1.24 0.06 -5.60
CA VAL A 116 -1.30 0.60 -6.96
C VAL A 116 -0.82 2.04 -6.93
N GLY A 117 0.31 2.31 -7.58
CA GLY A 117 0.77 3.67 -7.85
C GLY A 117 0.22 4.23 -9.15
N ASN A 118 0.28 5.56 -9.30
CA ASN A 118 0.02 6.18 -10.59
C ASN A 118 1.09 5.75 -11.63
N TYR A 119 0.69 5.57 -12.88
CA TYR A 119 1.59 5.14 -13.96
C TYR A 119 1.30 5.92 -15.25
N HIS A 120 2.21 6.83 -15.58
CA HIS A 120 2.10 7.71 -16.74
C HIS A 120 2.77 7.16 -18.01
N GLY A 121 3.49 6.04 -17.91
CA GLY A 121 4.31 5.51 -18.99
C GLY A 121 5.80 5.49 -18.67
N ASN A 122 6.61 5.49 -19.73
CA ASN A 122 8.06 5.50 -19.65
C ASN A 122 8.69 6.29 -20.81
N PRO A 123 8.94 7.60 -20.62
CA PRO A 123 9.52 8.44 -21.66
C PRO A 123 10.98 8.08 -21.99
N LYS A 124 11.61 7.18 -21.22
CA LYS A 124 12.99 6.70 -21.48
C LYS A 124 13.05 5.60 -22.53
N VAL A 125 11.93 5.03 -22.95
CA VAL A 125 11.86 4.01 -24.01
C VAL A 125 11.12 4.55 -25.23
N SER A 126 11.43 4.00 -26.41
CA SER A 126 10.79 4.37 -27.67
C SER A 126 10.18 3.13 -28.34
N PRO A 127 8.87 3.10 -28.62
CA PRO A 127 7.90 4.12 -28.19
C PRO A 127 7.71 4.14 -26.67
N ASP A 128 7.33 5.30 -26.13
CA ASP A 128 6.81 5.40 -24.77
C ASP A 128 5.49 4.60 -24.73
N PRO A 129 5.31 3.64 -23.79
CA PRO A 129 4.03 2.94 -23.67
C PRO A 129 2.86 3.88 -23.34
N GLY A 130 3.12 5.06 -22.77
CA GLY A 130 2.11 5.96 -22.23
C GLY A 130 1.37 5.36 -21.02
N PRO A 131 0.28 6.00 -20.58
CA PRO A 131 -0.59 5.50 -19.53
C PRO A 131 -1.08 4.07 -19.78
N ILE A 132 -0.99 3.22 -18.75
CA ILE A 132 -1.51 1.84 -18.77
C ILE A 132 -2.52 1.71 -17.61
N PRO A 133 -3.83 1.76 -17.91
CA PRO A 133 -4.86 1.52 -16.91
C PRO A 133 -4.87 0.05 -16.49
N ILE A 134 -5.55 -0.25 -15.39
CA ILE A 134 -5.70 -1.60 -14.86
C ILE A 134 -7.04 -2.19 -15.30
N ARG A 135 -7.02 -3.46 -15.70
CA ARG A 135 -8.23 -4.20 -16.04
C ARG A 135 -8.27 -5.56 -15.33
N ILE A 136 -9.33 -5.79 -14.56
CA ILE A 136 -9.58 -7.06 -13.89
C ILE A 136 -10.44 -7.94 -14.79
N ASP A 137 -9.97 -9.16 -15.09
CA ASP A 137 -10.55 -9.99 -16.17
C ASP A 137 -11.56 -11.05 -15.70
N GLN A 138 -11.42 -11.59 -14.49
CA GLN A 138 -12.21 -12.76 -14.05
C GLN A 138 -13.11 -12.50 -12.84
N ALA A 139 -12.56 -11.89 -11.78
CA ALA A 139 -13.30 -11.60 -10.55
C ALA A 139 -12.51 -10.64 -9.66
N MET A 140 -13.24 -9.90 -8.81
CA MET A 140 -12.68 -9.25 -7.63
C MET A 140 -13.36 -9.80 -6.37
N ALA A 141 -12.57 -10.27 -5.42
CA ALA A 141 -13.01 -10.71 -4.11
C ALA A 141 -12.15 -10.04 -3.03
N MET A 142 -12.78 -9.31 -2.13
CA MET A 142 -12.10 -8.64 -1.03
C MET A 142 -12.92 -8.83 0.24
N ASP A 143 -12.32 -9.42 1.27
CA ASP A 143 -12.96 -9.58 2.58
C ASP A 143 -12.56 -8.45 3.55
N SER A 144 -13.07 -8.47 4.78
CA SER A 144 -12.79 -7.43 5.78
C SER A 144 -11.32 -7.29 6.19
N THR A 145 -10.46 -8.25 5.82
CA THR A 145 -9.03 -8.26 6.15
C THR A 145 -8.17 -7.79 4.97
N GLY A 146 -8.72 -7.69 3.77
CA GLY A 146 -8.02 -7.22 2.58
C GLY A 146 -7.74 -5.73 2.58
N ALA A 147 -6.70 -5.32 1.83
CA ALA A 147 -6.39 -3.92 1.59
C ALA A 147 -6.05 -3.63 0.12
N LEU A 148 -6.67 -2.61 -0.45
CA LEU A 148 -6.28 -2.02 -1.74
C LEU A 148 -5.78 -0.60 -1.45
N SER A 149 -4.50 -0.36 -1.66
CA SER A 149 -3.88 0.94 -1.41
C SER A 149 -3.61 1.65 -2.73
N LEU A 150 -4.21 2.82 -2.93
CA LEU A 150 -3.99 3.66 -4.09
C LEU A 150 -3.07 4.82 -3.70
N MET A 151 -1.89 4.86 -4.32
CA MET A 151 -0.88 5.89 -4.11
C MET A 151 -0.98 6.91 -5.25
N LEU A 152 -1.70 8.00 -4.96
CA LEU A 152 -1.94 9.13 -5.86
C LEU A 152 -0.70 10.02 -5.93
N ASP A 153 -0.50 10.74 -7.02
CA ASP A 153 0.49 11.82 -7.10
C ASP A 153 -0.17 13.15 -7.53
N GLY A 154 0.66 14.18 -7.75
CA GLY A 154 0.21 15.51 -8.17
C GLY A 154 -0.19 15.58 -9.65
N ASP A 155 0.01 14.52 -10.43
CA ASP A 155 -0.29 14.46 -11.86
C ASP A 155 -1.61 13.71 -12.11
N GLU A 156 -2.18 13.83 -13.33
CA GLU A 156 -3.43 13.17 -13.73
C GLU A 156 -3.43 11.67 -13.37
N TRP A 157 -4.52 11.17 -12.78
CA TRP A 157 -4.60 9.76 -12.41
C TRP A 157 -4.82 8.88 -13.65
N ASP A 158 -3.77 8.17 -14.03
CA ASP A 158 -3.67 7.34 -15.24
C ASP A 158 -3.88 5.84 -14.95
N SER A 159 -3.95 5.48 -13.66
CA SER A 159 -4.09 4.11 -13.16
C SER A 159 -5.54 3.70 -12.90
N LEU A 160 -6.48 4.09 -13.77
CA LEU A 160 -7.89 3.71 -13.68
C LEU A 160 -8.06 2.19 -13.52
N ILE A 161 -8.87 1.74 -12.57
CA ILE A 161 -9.19 0.31 -12.38
C ILE A 161 -10.55 0.01 -13.02
N SER A 162 -10.56 -0.84 -14.05
CA SER A 162 -11.75 -1.27 -14.78
C SER A 162 -11.96 -2.79 -14.67
N PHE A 163 -13.15 -3.25 -15.08
CA PHE A 163 -13.55 -4.65 -14.94
C PHE A 163 -14.06 -5.18 -16.28
N ALA A 164 -13.77 -6.45 -16.59
CA ALA A 164 -14.44 -7.13 -17.68
C ALA A 164 -15.96 -7.21 -17.41
N PRO A 165 -16.83 -6.97 -18.41
CA PRO A 165 -18.28 -6.97 -18.17
C PRO A 165 -18.79 -8.32 -17.65
N GLY A 166 -19.70 -8.27 -16.67
CA GLY A 166 -20.38 -9.44 -16.11
C GLY A 166 -19.59 -10.24 -15.07
N ILE A 167 -18.37 -9.81 -14.73
CA ILE A 167 -17.59 -10.50 -13.69
C ILE A 167 -18.10 -10.17 -12.28
N PRO A 168 -17.98 -11.11 -11.31
CA PRO A 168 -18.33 -10.83 -9.93
C PRO A 168 -17.32 -9.86 -9.29
N VAL A 169 -17.86 -8.85 -8.60
CA VAL A 169 -17.08 -7.86 -7.84
C VAL A 169 -17.63 -7.80 -6.42
N SER A 170 -16.93 -8.42 -5.47
CA SER A 170 -17.24 -8.38 -4.03
C SER A 170 -16.25 -7.45 -3.34
N LEU A 171 -16.77 -6.36 -2.79
CA LEU A 171 -16.02 -5.34 -2.09
C LEU A 171 -16.14 -5.53 -0.56
N GLY A 172 -15.00 -5.44 0.09
CA GLY A 172 -14.86 -5.46 1.54
C GLY A 172 -13.55 -4.78 1.91
N GLY A 173 -13.15 -4.92 3.17
CA GLY A 173 -11.82 -4.52 3.61
C GLY A 173 -11.54 -3.02 3.48
N THR A 174 -10.26 -2.67 3.35
CA THR A 174 -9.80 -1.29 3.36
C THR A 174 -9.43 -0.78 1.97
N LEU A 175 -10.06 0.32 1.52
CA LEU A 175 -9.53 1.12 0.42
C LEU A 175 -8.69 2.25 1.04
N GLU A 176 -7.38 2.15 0.91
CA GLU A 176 -6.46 3.16 1.40
C GLU A 176 -6.17 4.18 0.30
N LEU A 177 -6.39 5.46 0.58
CA LEU A 177 -6.07 6.57 -0.32
C LEU A 177 -4.95 7.39 0.30
N ALA A 178 -3.79 7.42 -0.35
CA ALA A 178 -2.61 8.16 0.09
C ALA A 178 -1.97 8.89 -1.07
N PHE A 179 -1.17 9.92 -0.76
CA PHE A 179 -0.34 10.60 -1.74
C PHE A 179 1.11 10.11 -1.65
N ALA A 180 1.77 10.04 -2.81
CA ALA A 180 3.19 9.76 -2.91
C ALA A 180 4.01 10.80 -2.15
N ALA A 181 5.19 10.40 -1.69
CA ALA A 181 6.08 11.29 -0.95
C ALA A 181 6.45 12.51 -1.81
N GLY A 182 6.34 13.71 -1.22
CA GLY A 182 6.70 14.98 -1.87
C GLY A 182 5.55 15.68 -2.61
N VAL A 183 4.34 15.12 -2.64
CA VAL A 183 3.16 15.81 -3.15
C VAL A 183 2.73 16.92 -2.19
N ASP A 184 2.45 18.11 -2.73
CA ASP A 184 1.82 19.21 -2.00
C ASP A 184 0.30 18.99 -1.95
N VAL A 185 -0.16 18.24 -0.94
CA VAL A 185 -1.57 17.81 -0.84
C VAL A 185 -2.55 18.99 -0.72
N ASP A 186 -2.12 20.11 -0.14
CA ASP A 186 -2.97 21.31 -0.02
C ASP A 186 -3.30 21.90 -1.40
N ALA A 187 -2.37 21.78 -2.36
CA ALA A 187 -2.58 22.19 -3.74
C ALA A 187 -3.55 21.28 -4.51
N GLU A 188 -3.77 20.06 -4.03
CA GLU A 188 -4.67 19.08 -4.64
C GLU A 188 -6.13 19.18 -4.13
N ILE A 189 -6.40 20.05 -3.16
CA ILE A 189 -7.75 20.18 -2.58
C ILE A 189 -8.77 20.60 -3.65
N GLY A 190 -9.90 19.89 -3.70
CA GLY A 190 -10.96 20.06 -4.69
C GLY A 190 -10.77 19.23 -5.96
N ARG A 191 -9.63 18.54 -6.09
CA ARG A 191 -9.36 17.68 -7.24
C ARG A 191 -10.13 16.37 -7.17
N THR A 192 -10.70 15.98 -8.30
CA THR A 192 -11.44 14.72 -8.48
C THR A 192 -10.55 13.68 -9.15
N PHE A 193 -10.57 12.46 -8.61
CA PHE A 193 -9.83 11.31 -9.10
C PHE A 193 -10.81 10.21 -9.53
N GLN A 194 -10.70 9.79 -10.78
CA GLN A 194 -11.47 8.68 -11.35
C GLN A 194 -10.77 7.35 -11.01
N LEU A 195 -11.09 6.75 -9.87
CA LEU A 195 -10.39 5.56 -9.37
C LEU A 195 -10.83 4.29 -10.08
N PHE A 196 -12.15 4.15 -10.30
CA PHE A 196 -12.77 2.94 -10.83
C PHE A 196 -13.63 3.24 -12.05
N ASP A 197 -13.73 2.29 -12.99
CA ASP A 197 -14.81 2.25 -13.98
C ASP A 197 -15.69 1.04 -13.70
N TRP A 198 -16.89 1.28 -13.18
CA TRP A 198 -17.86 0.24 -12.85
C TRP A 198 -18.69 -0.24 -14.04
N THR A 199 -18.44 0.27 -15.25
CA THR A 199 -19.21 -0.09 -16.43
C THR A 199 -19.21 -1.60 -16.67
N GLY A 200 -20.41 -2.18 -16.77
CA GLY A 200 -20.58 -3.61 -17.05
C GLY A 200 -20.50 -4.53 -15.83
N VAL A 201 -20.28 -3.99 -14.62
CA VAL A 201 -20.31 -4.75 -13.36
C VAL A 201 -21.25 -4.10 -12.34
N THR A 202 -21.66 -4.89 -11.34
CA THR A 202 -22.43 -4.40 -10.19
C THR A 202 -21.68 -4.80 -8.92
N PRO A 203 -20.93 -3.89 -8.29
CA PRO A 203 -20.21 -4.21 -7.06
C PRO A 203 -21.17 -4.59 -5.93
N ALA A 204 -20.83 -5.63 -5.19
CA ALA A 204 -21.53 -6.06 -3.98
C ALA A 204 -20.70 -5.72 -2.75
N GLY A 205 -21.30 -5.06 -1.76
CA GLY A 205 -20.59 -4.60 -0.56
C GLY A 205 -19.99 -3.20 -0.72
N SER A 206 -19.06 -2.85 0.15
CA SER A 206 -18.43 -1.53 0.21
C SER A 206 -17.06 -1.61 0.87
N PHE A 207 -16.14 -0.74 0.45
CA PHE A 207 -14.89 -0.49 1.13
C PHE A 207 -15.10 0.24 2.46
N SER A 208 -14.24 -0.06 3.43
CA SER A 208 -13.88 0.87 4.51
C SER A 208 -12.78 1.79 3.98
N VAL A 209 -13.08 3.06 3.71
CA VAL A 209 -12.06 3.99 3.19
C VAL A 209 -11.18 4.49 4.34
N ALA A 210 -9.86 4.35 4.19
CA ALA A 210 -8.86 4.85 5.11
C ALA A 210 -7.98 5.88 4.39
N SER A 211 -7.79 7.05 4.99
CA SER A 211 -6.90 8.07 4.48
C SER A 211 -6.51 9.03 5.60
N PRO A 212 -5.30 9.61 5.57
CA PRO A 212 -4.98 10.75 6.42
C PRO A 212 -5.78 12.01 6.02
N HIS A 213 -6.38 12.06 4.83
CA HIS A 213 -7.10 13.22 4.31
C HIS A 213 -8.61 12.97 4.21
N ALA A 214 -9.38 14.06 4.08
CA ALA A 214 -10.82 14.00 3.89
C ALA A 214 -11.19 13.88 2.41
N TRP A 215 -12.19 13.04 2.12
CA TRP A 215 -12.65 12.75 0.75
C TRP A 215 -14.17 12.84 0.64
N ASP A 216 -14.66 13.44 -0.44
CA ASP A 216 -16.03 13.22 -0.91
C ASP A 216 -16.08 11.90 -1.68
N LEU A 217 -16.80 10.93 -1.11
CA LEU A 217 -16.97 9.57 -1.62
C LEU A 217 -18.34 9.34 -2.26
N SER A 218 -19.16 10.39 -2.39
CA SER A 218 -20.55 10.30 -2.88
C SER A 218 -20.67 9.68 -4.28
N ARG A 219 -19.59 9.74 -5.07
CA ARG A 219 -19.50 9.21 -6.43
C ARG A 219 -18.69 7.93 -6.55
N LEU A 220 -18.14 7.41 -5.45
CA LEU A 220 -17.25 6.24 -5.46
C LEU A 220 -17.95 4.99 -6.02
N TYR A 221 -19.23 4.76 -5.72
CA TYR A 221 -19.98 3.58 -6.18
C TYR A 221 -20.90 3.85 -7.37
N THR A 222 -20.94 5.08 -7.89
CA THR A 222 -21.76 5.44 -9.05
C THR A 222 -20.88 5.64 -10.27
N SER A 223 -20.06 6.69 -10.28
CA SER A 223 -19.11 6.94 -11.37
C SER A 223 -17.71 6.41 -11.08
N GLY A 224 -17.38 6.03 -9.84
CA GLY A 224 -16.01 5.58 -9.49
C GLY A 224 -15.07 6.72 -9.10
N GLU A 225 -15.61 7.91 -8.88
CA GLU A 225 -14.86 9.13 -8.56
C GLU A 225 -14.81 9.40 -7.05
N VAL A 226 -13.68 9.94 -6.60
CA VAL A 226 -13.55 10.58 -5.27
C VAL A 226 -13.00 11.98 -5.45
N THR A 227 -13.35 12.91 -4.56
CA THR A 227 -12.81 14.27 -4.58
C THR A 227 -12.11 14.60 -3.28
N LEU A 228 -10.87 15.07 -3.34
CA LEU A 228 -10.16 15.52 -2.16
C LEU A 228 -10.85 16.78 -1.63
N ILE A 229 -11.20 16.81 -0.35
CA ILE A 229 -11.86 17.96 0.28
C ILE A 229 -11.01 18.48 1.44
N PRO A 230 -11.16 19.76 1.82
CA PRO A 230 -10.51 20.27 3.03
C PRO A 230 -10.88 19.38 4.22
N GLU A 231 -9.92 19.12 5.11
CA GLU A 231 -10.24 18.45 6.36
C GLU A 231 -11.35 19.24 7.08
N PRO A 232 -12.37 18.56 7.63
CA PRO A 232 -13.41 19.25 8.37
C PRO A 232 -12.73 20.01 9.50
N ALA A 233 -12.81 21.35 9.44
CA ALA A 233 -12.24 22.21 10.46
C ALA A 233 -12.70 21.69 11.81
N ALA A 234 -11.78 21.14 12.61
CA ALA A 234 -12.11 20.63 13.92
C ALA A 234 -12.77 21.77 14.68
N ILE A 235 -14.10 21.71 14.84
CA ILE A 235 -14.82 22.64 15.70
C ILE A 235 -14.24 22.37 17.08
N CYS A 236 -13.33 23.24 17.50
CA CYS A 236 -12.77 23.25 18.83
C CYS A 236 -13.95 23.48 19.77
N LEU A 237 -14.55 22.39 20.27
CA LEU A 237 -15.48 22.42 21.38
C LEU A 237 -14.70 22.91 22.59
N ILE A 238 -14.63 24.24 22.74
CA ILE A 238 -14.31 24.86 24.02
C ILE A 238 -15.46 24.47 24.94
N VAL A 239 -15.32 23.35 25.64
CA VAL A 239 -16.15 23.05 26.80
C VAL A 239 -15.71 24.03 27.89
N PRO A 240 -16.54 25.00 28.31
CA PRO A 240 -16.18 25.81 29.47
C PRO A 240 -16.18 24.88 30.68
N PHE A 241 -14.99 24.63 31.21
CA PHE A 241 -14.79 23.90 32.46
C PHE A 241 -15.42 24.73 33.59
N ALA A 242 -16.67 24.40 33.94
CA ALA A 242 -17.32 24.98 35.11
C ALA A 242 -16.59 24.49 36.37
N LEU A 243 -15.83 25.39 36.99
CA LEU A 243 -15.18 25.23 38.28
C LEU A 243 -16.25 24.99 39.38
N LEU A 244 -16.58 23.74 39.65
CA LEU A 244 -17.25 23.32 40.88
C LEU A 244 -16.19 23.18 41.99
N THR A 245 -15.95 24.27 42.72
CA THR A 245 -15.18 24.23 43.97
C THR A 245 -15.98 23.48 45.04
N ALA A 246 -15.70 22.20 45.22
CA ALA A 246 -16.14 21.44 46.39
C ALA A 246 -15.35 21.90 47.63
N ARG A 247 -16.03 22.62 48.54
CA ARG A 247 -15.53 22.91 49.89
C ARG A 247 -15.36 21.59 50.67
N ARG A 248 -14.11 21.11 50.82
CA ARG A 248 -13.77 20.04 51.78
C ARG A 248 -13.70 20.63 53.20
N THR A 249 -14.77 20.48 53.96
CA THR A 249 -14.78 20.65 55.42
C THR A 249 -14.05 19.50 56.11
N LYS A 250 -12.94 19.81 56.80
CA LYS A 250 -12.23 18.88 57.70
C LYS A 250 -13.15 18.46 58.86
N ARG A 251 -13.53 17.18 58.93
CA ARG A 251 -14.20 16.59 60.11
C ARG A 251 -13.18 15.76 60.88
N ARG A 252 -12.91 16.20 62.12
CA ARG A 252 -12.00 15.58 63.10
C ARG A 252 -12.36 14.10 63.36
N GLN A 253 -11.40 13.20 63.20
CA GLN A 253 -11.48 11.84 63.72
C GLN A 253 -11.07 11.82 65.21
N ARG A 254 -11.92 11.21 66.06
CA ARG A 254 -11.61 10.84 67.44
C ARG A 254 -10.91 9.46 67.45
N PRO A 255 -9.87 9.24 68.26
CA PRO A 255 -9.25 7.92 68.37
C PRO A 255 -10.02 7.01 69.35
N SER A 256 -10.14 5.75 68.94
CA SER A 256 -10.57 4.59 69.75
C SER A 256 -9.38 4.04 70.55
N ALA A 257 -9.64 3.61 71.79
CA ALA A 257 -8.65 3.11 72.73
C ALA A 257 -8.44 1.59 72.61
N ARG A 258 -7.19 1.10 72.67
CA ARG A 258 -6.81 -0.04 73.54
C ARG A 258 -5.29 -0.34 73.57
N SER A 259 -4.77 -0.28 74.79
CA SER A 259 -3.79 -1.15 75.47
C SER A 259 -2.49 -1.64 74.79
N LYS A 260 -1.39 -1.20 75.42
CA LYS A 260 -0.28 -1.99 76.02
C LYS A 260 0.77 -2.70 75.13
N LYS A 261 2.02 -2.23 75.34
CA LYS A 261 3.25 -2.93 75.82
C LYS A 261 4.43 -3.11 74.82
N TYR A 262 5.55 -2.49 75.26
CA TYR A 262 6.98 -2.91 75.30
C TYR A 262 7.83 -3.15 74.03
N GLY A 263 9.06 -2.62 74.10
CA GLY A 263 10.29 -3.10 73.43
C GLY A 263 10.91 -2.05 72.48
N GLN A 264 11.86 -1.22 72.91
CA GLN A 264 13.34 -1.40 72.97
C GLN A 264 14.10 -1.36 71.63
N GLY A 265 15.23 -0.60 71.63
CA GLY A 265 16.34 -0.61 70.64
C GLY A 265 16.23 0.51 69.60
N VAL A 266 16.88 1.68 69.71
CA VAL A 266 18.33 2.00 69.73
C VAL A 266 19.07 1.48 68.49
N GLY A 267 19.59 2.39 67.65
CA GLY A 267 20.58 2.08 66.63
C GLY A 267 20.72 3.16 65.54
N ASN A 268 21.57 4.16 65.80
CA ASN A 268 22.16 5.04 64.78
C ASN A 268 23.07 4.24 63.84
N LEU A 269 23.29 4.72 62.61
CA LEU A 269 24.58 5.21 62.08
C LEU A 269 24.62 5.18 60.55
N CYS A 270 25.12 6.30 60.00
CA CYS A 270 25.80 6.47 58.70
C CYS A 270 25.01 6.27 57.41
#